data_AF-A0AA36F9B7-F1
#
_entry.id   AF-A0AA36F9B7-F1
#
_cell.length_a   1.000
_cell.length_b   1.000
_cell.length_c   1.000
_cell.angle_alpha   90.00
_cell.angle_beta   90.00
_cell.angle_gamma   90.00
#
_symmetry.space_group_name_H-M   'P 1'
#
loop_
_entity.id
_entity.type
_entity.pdbx_description
1 polymer ?
#
loop_
_entity_poly.entity_id
_entity_poly.type
_entity_poly.pdbx_seq_one_letter_code
_entity_poly.pdbx_strand_id
1 'polypeptide(L)'
;MFVQSTSRLYADVHGIPWKDEDLSTESLLRHLENIEVPEFKVSHKQIETDEAVKKVDANELHTTDEQHLATEYMTQITSNKTLTVIEFEKDNDTNSHIDFITTAANLRATMYNIENADRLKVKRIAGRIVPAIATTTATVSGLAAVELLKVINKHPLEKYRNCFLNLALPMMLLSEPGAAETLKINDELSLTVWDRWEIEGTKDFTLEMFLNHFKEKTGYNASMVVHGAKMIYVPILPGHKKRLNQSMIKLIKPLAQQTYVDLIVSLESEEDEDIPGPPLRYYFGL
;
A
#
# COMPACT_ATOMS: atom_id res chain seq x y z
N MET A 1 -3.41 34.99 9.24
CA MET A 1 -2.70 33.81 8.70
C MET A 1 -3.63 32.87 7.92
N PHE A 2 -4.77 32.39 8.44
CA PHE A 2 -5.68 31.51 7.66
C PHE A 2 -6.17 32.10 6.32
N VAL A 3 -6.69 33.33 6.35
CA VAL A 3 -7.14 34.04 5.14
C VAL A 3 -5.97 34.18 4.16
N GLN A 4 -4.81 34.65 4.63
CA GLN A 4 -3.60 34.81 3.83
C GLN A 4 -3.15 33.51 3.14
N SER A 5 -3.01 32.42 3.88
CA SER A 5 -2.58 31.13 3.31
C SER A 5 -3.64 30.56 2.36
N THR A 6 -4.92 30.72 2.67
CA THR A 6 -6.03 30.26 1.80
C THR A 6 -6.07 31.05 0.51
N SER A 7 -6.01 32.39 0.58
CA SER A 7 -6.04 33.27 -0.58
C SER A 7 -4.89 32.97 -1.54
N ARG A 8 -3.70 32.75 -1.00
CA ARG A 8 -2.53 32.35 -1.78
C ARG A 8 -2.74 31.02 -2.51
N LEU A 9 -3.10 29.96 -1.78
CA LEU A 9 -3.33 28.64 -2.40
C LEU A 9 -4.47 28.69 -3.41
N TYR A 10 -5.50 29.48 -3.15
CA TYR A 10 -6.60 29.67 -4.08
C TYR A 10 -6.14 30.38 -5.36
N ALA A 11 -5.30 31.41 -5.24
CA ALA A 11 -4.68 32.07 -6.39
C ALA A 11 -3.82 31.09 -7.20
N ASP A 12 -3.02 30.25 -6.54
CA ASP A 12 -2.17 29.23 -7.18
C ASP A 12 -3.00 28.19 -7.96
N VAL A 13 -4.13 27.73 -7.40
CA VAL A 13 -5.09 26.82 -8.09
C VAL A 13 -5.65 27.45 -9.36
N HIS A 14 -5.93 28.76 -9.34
CA HIS A 14 -6.50 29.49 -10.48
C HIS A 14 -5.44 30.09 -11.42
N GLY A 15 -4.15 29.91 -11.13
CA GLY A 15 -3.05 30.51 -11.90
C GLY A 15 -3.03 32.04 -11.87
N ILE A 16 -3.54 32.65 -10.79
CA ILE A 16 -3.57 34.10 -10.61
C ILE A 16 -2.23 34.54 -10.00
N PRO A 17 -1.48 35.43 -10.67
CA PRO A 17 -0.24 35.95 -10.11
C PRO A 17 -0.53 36.86 -8.91
N TRP A 18 0.29 36.76 -7.87
CA TRP A 18 0.21 37.56 -6.66
C TRP A 18 1.60 38.00 -6.22
N LYS A 19 1.67 39.05 -5.40
CA LYS A 19 2.89 39.55 -4.77
C LYS A 19 2.77 39.53 -3.25
N ASP A 20 3.91 39.62 -2.56
CA ASP A 20 3.91 39.64 -1.09
C ASP A 20 3.11 40.82 -0.52
N GLU A 21 3.05 41.96 -1.22
CA GLU A 21 2.23 43.10 -0.80
C GLU A 21 0.73 42.79 -0.83
N ASP A 22 0.27 41.96 -1.78
CA ASP A 22 -1.14 41.56 -1.90
C ASP A 22 -1.58 40.72 -0.69
N LEU A 23 -0.65 39.94 -0.13
CA LEU A 23 -0.84 39.08 1.03
C LEU A 23 -0.51 39.77 2.37
N SER A 24 -0.16 41.06 2.34
CA SER A 24 0.09 41.84 3.56
C SER A 24 -1.17 41.96 4.41
N THR A 25 -0.98 42.07 5.72
CA THR A 25 -2.10 42.21 6.67
C THR A 25 -2.92 43.46 6.36
N GLU A 26 -2.26 44.57 6.00
CA GLU A 26 -2.90 45.82 5.64
C GLU A 26 -3.75 45.70 4.37
N SER A 27 -3.23 45.03 3.34
CA SER A 27 -3.99 44.79 2.10
C SER A 27 -5.22 43.93 2.37
N LEU A 28 -5.05 42.82 3.10
CA LEU A 28 -6.16 41.92 3.41
C LEU A 28 -7.25 42.61 4.23
N LEU A 29 -6.89 43.41 5.25
CA LEU A 29 -7.88 44.14 6.06
C LEU A 29 -8.72 45.11 5.23
N ARG A 30 -8.11 45.86 4.31
CA ARG A 30 -8.84 46.77 3.41
C ARG A 30 -9.87 46.05 2.54
N HIS A 31 -9.54 44.84 2.07
CA HIS A 31 -10.48 44.04 1.29
C HIS A 31 -11.60 43.48 2.18
N LEU A 32 -11.25 42.99 3.37
CA LEU A 32 -12.20 42.40 4.32
C LEU A 32 -13.22 43.43 4.87
N GLU A 33 -12.86 44.70 5.01
CA GLU A 33 -13.77 45.77 5.46
C GLU A 33 -14.99 45.95 4.56
N ASN A 34 -14.86 45.62 3.27
CA ASN A 34 -15.93 45.79 2.28
C ASN A 34 -16.74 44.50 2.03
N ILE A 35 -16.49 43.43 2.79
CA ILE A 35 -17.18 42.14 2.63
C ILE A 35 -18.34 42.05 3.61
N GLU A 36 -19.56 41.96 3.08
CA GLU A 36 -20.74 41.61 3.86
C GLU A 36 -20.80 40.10 4.09
N VAL A 37 -20.66 39.67 5.36
CA VAL A 37 -20.79 38.27 5.74
C VAL A 37 -22.28 37.93 5.87
N PRO A 38 -22.82 37.00 5.07
CA PRO A 38 -24.24 36.64 5.14
C PRO A 38 -24.58 36.00 6.49
N GLU A 39 -25.77 36.31 7.01
CA GLU A 39 -26.25 35.74 8.27
C GLU A 39 -26.44 34.21 8.14
N PHE A 40 -25.93 33.46 9.11
CA PHE A 40 -26.09 32.02 9.16
C PHE A 40 -27.54 31.63 9.45
N LYS A 41 -28.15 30.86 8.54
CA LYS A 41 -29.50 30.30 8.71
C LYS A 41 -29.40 28.80 8.97
N VAL A 42 -30.01 28.34 10.06
CA VAL A 42 -30.00 26.93 10.45
C VAL A 42 -30.71 26.09 9.39
N SER A 43 -30.06 25.01 8.96
CA SER A 43 -30.62 24.02 8.04
C SER A 43 -31.23 22.85 8.80
N HIS A 44 -32.24 22.19 8.23
CA HIS A 44 -32.85 20.95 8.77
C HIS A 44 -32.02 19.68 8.51
N LYS A 45 -30.70 19.82 8.31
CA LYS A 45 -29.81 18.71 7.99
C LYS A 45 -29.61 17.81 9.21
N GLN A 46 -29.83 16.50 9.05
CA GLN A 46 -29.53 15.50 10.07
C GLN A 46 -28.01 15.34 10.24
N ILE A 47 -27.55 15.34 11.49
CA ILE A 47 -26.15 15.08 11.85
C ILE A 47 -26.11 13.69 12.47
N GLU A 48 -25.38 12.78 11.83
CA GLU A 48 -25.13 11.45 12.38
C GLU A 48 -24.07 11.53 13.49
N THR A 49 -24.36 10.91 14.63
CA THR A 49 -23.50 10.91 15.82
C THR A 49 -23.05 9.51 16.22
N ASP A 50 -23.63 8.46 15.62
CA ASP A 50 -23.25 7.07 15.86
C ASP A 50 -22.17 6.63 14.87
N GLU A 51 -20.99 6.30 15.41
CA GLU A 51 -19.84 5.82 14.64
C GLU A 51 -20.06 4.43 14.02
N ALA A 52 -21.04 3.66 14.52
CA ALA A 52 -21.39 2.32 14.01
C ALA A 52 -22.35 2.35 12.82
N VAL A 53 -23.03 3.48 12.57
CA VAL A 53 -23.86 3.65 11.38
C VAL A 53 -22.93 3.66 10.17
N LYS A 54 -23.08 2.66 9.30
CA LYS A 54 -22.37 2.63 8.02
C LYS A 54 -22.72 3.92 7.27
N LYS A 55 -21.69 4.66 6.85
CA LYS A 55 -21.86 5.78 5.93
C LYS A 55 -22.75 5.31 4.80
N VAL A 56 -23.86 6.01 4.56
CA VAL A 56 -24.70 5.80 3.39
C VAL A 56 -23.77 5.84 2.18
N ASP A 57 -23.84 4.82 1.32
CA ASP A 57 -22.98 4.73 0.15
C ASP A 57 -23.15 6.02 -0.67
N ALA A 58 -22.05 6.68 -1.03
CA ALA A 58 -22.11 7.94 -1.78
C ALA A 58 -22.85 7.78 -3.13
N ASN A 59 -23.00 6.54 -3.61
CA ASN A 59 -23.76 6.19 -4.81
C ASN A 59 -25.29 6.18 -4.61
N GLU A 60 -25.81 6.17 -3.38
CA GLU A 60 -27.26 6.19 -3.12
C GLU A 60 -27.84 7.60 -2.98
N LEU A 61 -27.00 8.65 -3.05
CA LEU A 61 -27.41 10.05 -2.82
C LEU A 61 -27.63 10.89 -4.08
N HIS A 62 -27.66 10.30 -5.28
CA HIS A 62 -28.01 11.07 -6.48
C HIS A 62 -29.52 11.32 -6.53
N THR A 63 -29.95 12.35 -5.81
CA THR A 63 -31.25 12.97 -6.07
C THR A 63 -31.26 13.53 -7.50
N THR A 64 -32.42 13.53 -8.16
CA THR A 64 -32.61 14.07 -9.51
C THR A 64 -32.07 15.50 -9.64
N ASP A 65 -32.09 16.26 -8.54
CA ASP A 65 -31.60 17.63 -8.46
C ASP A 65 -30.08 17.76 -8.65
N GLU A 66 -29.27 16.86 -8.08
CA GLU A 66 -27.81 16.90 -8.25
C GLU A 66 -27.39 16.63 -9.69
N GLN A 67 -28.10 15.72 -10.38
CA GLN A 67 -27.85 15.41 -11.79
C GLN A 67 -28.25 16.57 -12.72
N HIS A 68 -29.35 17.25 -12.41
CA HIS A 68 -29.75 18.46 -13.11
C HIS A 68 -28.75 19.60 -12.91
N LEU A 69 -28.32 19.85 -11.67
CA LEU A 69 -27.27 20.83 -11.34
C LEU A 69 -25.97 20.52 -12.07
N ALA A 70 -25.51 19.27 -12.05
CA ALA A 70 -24.28 18.88 -12.76
C ALA A 70 -24.39 19.12 -14.28
N THR A 71 -25.54 18.81 -14.88
CA THR A 71 -25.80 19.05 -16.31
C THR A 71 -25.82 20.54 -16.62
N GLU A 72 -26.42 21.35 -15.76
CA GLU A 72 -26.43 22.81 -15.88
C GLU A 72 -25.01 23.38 -15.80
N TYR A 73 -24.21 22.98 -14.80
CA TYR A 73 -22.82 23.42 -14.70
C TYR A 73 -21.98 22.98 -15.90
N MET A 74 -22.15 21.76 -16.40
CA MET A 74 -21.43 21.26 -17.57
C MET A 74 -21.76 22.06 -18.84
N THR A 75 -22.98 22.55 -18.98
CA THR A 75 -23.36 23.43 -20.11
C THR A 75 -22.85 24.85 -19.97
N GLN A 76 -22.57 25.32 -18.74
CA GLN A 76 -21.99 26.64 -18.47
C GLN A 76 -20.45 26.68 -18.56
N ILE A 77 -19.77 25.52 -18.50
CA ILE A 77 -18.31 25.43 -18.72
C ILE A 77 -18.02 25.73 -20.20
N THR A 78 -17.80 27.00 -20.49
CA THR A 78 -17.56 27.55 -21.83
C THR A 78 -16.08 27.87 -22.08
N SER A 79 -15.22 27.74 -21.07
CA SER A 79 -13.78 28.05 -21.15
C SER A 79 -12.91 26.87 -20.72
N ASN A 80 -11.87 26.56 -21.50
CA ASN A 80 -10.80 25.62 -21.16
C ASN A 80 -9.80 26.22 -20.15
N LYS A 81 -10.27 26.80 -19.05
CA LYS A 81 -9.36 27.21 -17.96
C LYS A 81 -8.98 25.97 -17.17
N THR A 82 -7.72 25.57 -17.29
CA THR A 82 -7.15 24.48 -16.51
C THR A 82 -6.85 24.96 -15.10
N LEU A 83 -7.36 24.25 -14.10
CA LEU A 83 -6.98 24.47 -12.71
C LEU A 83 -5.66 23.77 -12.42
N THR A 84 -4.82 24.40 -11.60
CA THR A 84 -3.58 23.80 -11.11
C THR A 84 -3.90 22.96 -9.87
N VAL A 85 -3.53 21.68 -9.91
CA VAL A 85 -3.60 20.82 -8.72
C VAL A 85 -2.41 21.15 -7.83
N ILE A 86 -2.69 21.52 -6.58
CA ILE A 86 -1.64 21.71 -5.58
C ILE A 86 -1.18 20.34 -5.07
N GLU A 87 0.09 20.03 -5.31
CA GLU A 87 0.75 18.86 -4.72
C GLU A 87 1.29 19.20 -3.34
N PHE A 88 0.87 18.45 -2.33
CA PHE A 88 1.29 18.71 -0.95
C PHE A 88 2.78 18.46 -0.75
N GLU A 89 3.54 19.55 -0.64
CA GLU A 89 4.93 19.54 -0.17
C GLU A 89 5.03 20.10 1.26
N LYS A 90 5.56 19.29 2.18
CA LYS A 90 5.71 19.61 3.61
C LYS A 90 7.04 20.27 3.93
N ASP A 91 8.07 20.03 3.12
CA ASP A 91 9.46 20.44 3.36
C ASP A 91 9.79 21.80 2.73
N ASN A 92 8.91 22.32 1.88
CA ASN A 92 8.99 23.68 1.36
C ASN A 92 8.21 24.64 2.27
N ASP A 93 8.91 25.37 3.13
CA ASP A 93 8.27 26.31 4.05
C ASP A 93 7.74 27.58 3.36
N THR A 94 8.08 27.82 2.09
CA THR A 94 7.64 29.00 1.36
C THR A 94 6.36 28.79 0.57
N ASN A 95 5.74 27.60 0.55
CA ASN A 95 4.54 27.30 -0.26
C ASN A 95 3.20 27.49 0.50
N SER A 96 3.25 27.85 1.78
CA SER A 96 2.07 28.04 2.65
C SER A 96 1.16 26.81 2.86
N HIS A 97 1.56 25.60 2.45
CA HIS A 97 0.77 24.38 2.69
C HIS A 97 0.62 24.11 4.19
N ILE A 98 1.74 24.09 4.91
CA ILE A 98 1.76 23.87 6.35
C ILE A 98 1.07 25.03 7.09
N ASP A 99 1.20 26.26 6.61
CA ASP A 99 0.56 27.43 7.24
C ASP A 99 -0.97 27.33 7.15
N PHE A 100 -1.49 26.91 5.99
CA PHE A 100 -2.91 26.64 5.81
C PHE A 100 -3.39 25.52 6.75
N ILE A 101 -2.71 24.37 6.77
CA ILE A 101 -3.10 23.23 7.62
C ILE A 101 -3.05 23.62 9.10
N THR A 102 -2.00 24.32 9.53
CA THR A 102 -1.82 24.76 10.92
C THR A 102 -2.95 25.68 11.35
N THR A 103 -3.26 26.69 10.54
CA THR A 103 -4.28 27.67 10.88
C THR A 103 -5.69 27.09 10.78
N ALA A 104 -5.99 26.26 9.78
CA ALA A 104 -7.26 25.56 9.66
C ALA A 104 -7.51 24.62 10.85
N ALA A 105 -6.50 23.82 11.22
CA ALA A 105 -6.58 22.91 12.35
C ALA A 105 -6.78 23.64 13.67
N ASN A 106 -6.03 24.73 13.90
CA ASN A 106 -6.14 25.53 15.13
C ASN A 106 -7.46 26.29 15.23
N LEU A 107 -8.01 26.79 14.12
CA LEU A 107 -9.36 27.39 14.10
C LEU A 107 -10.41 26.36 14.52
N ARG A 108 -10.34 25.15 13.97
CA ARG A 108 -11.24 24.06 14.37
C ARG A 108 -11.00 23.64 15.83
N ALA A 109 -9.75 23.55 16.27
CA ALA A 109 -9.42 23.21 17.66
C ALA A 109 -10.04 24.22 18.64
N THR A 110 -9.95 25.52 18.33
CA THR A 110 -10.54 26.60 19.12
C THR A 110 -12.06 26.46 19.25
N MET A 111 -12.77 26.06 18.19
CA MET A 111 -14.23 25.84 18.23
C MET A 111 -14.64 24.75 19.24
N TYR A 112 -13.78 23.76 19.49
CA TYR A 112 -14.03 22.65 20.41
C TYR A 112 -13.22 22.76 21.71
N ASN A 113 -12.61 23.92 21.98
CA ASN A 113 -11.75 24.15 23.15
C ASN A 113 -10.59 23.12 23.28
N ILE A 114 -10.02 22.73 22.14
CA ILE A 114 -8.84 21.88 22.03
C ILE A 114 -7.59 22.77 21.98
N GLU A 115 -6.51 22.35 22.64
CA GLU A 115 -5.24 23.09 22.63
C GLU A 115 -4.67 23.22 21.20
N ASN A 116 -4.31 24.45 20.83
CA ASN A 116 -3.70 24.73 19.54
C ASN A 116 -2.31 24.09 19.43
N ALA A 117 -1.96 23.64 18.22
CA ALA A 117 -0.64 23.09 17.92
C ALA A 117 0.21 24.11 17.18
N ASP A 118 1.50 24.15 17.49
CA ASP A 118 2.47 24.94 16.71
C ASP A 118 2.66 24.37 15.30
N ARG A 119 3.24 25.20 14.42
CA ARG A 119 3.50 24.85 13.02
C ARG A 119 4.35 23.59 12.86
N LEU A 120 5.34 23.37 13.73
CA LEU A 120 6.26 22.23 13.64
C LEU A 120 5.56 20.92 14.04
N LYS A 121 4.74 20.95 15.10
CA LYS A 121 3.89 19.85 15.55
C LYS A 121 2.89 19.48 14.47
N VAL A 122 2.25 20.47 13.85
CA VAL A 122 1.35 20.24 12.70
C VAL A 122 2.11 19.67 11.50
N LYS A 123 3.26 20.24 11.13
CA LYS A 123 4.12 19.73 10.03
C LYS A 123 4.51 18.28 10.27
N ARG A 124 4.89 17.92 11.51
CA ARG A 124 5.22 16.54 11.88
C ARG A 124 4.04 15.58 11.69
N ILE A 125 2.85 15.97 12.14
CA ILE A 125 1.64 15.13 12.09
C ILE A 125 1.10 15.04 10.66
N ALA A 126 0.83 16.18 10.01
CA ALA A 126 0.27 16.25 8.66
C ALA A 126 1.23 15.68 7.61
N GLY A 127 2.53 15.94 7.79
CA GLY A 127 3.59 15.43 6.92
C GLY A 127 4.01 13.99 7.19
N ARG A 128 3.43 13.32 8.20
CA ARG A 128 3.79 11.96 8.65
C ARG A 128 5.31 11.78 8.81
N ILE A 129 5.97 12.76 9.41
CA ILE A 129 7.43 12.78 9.54
C ILE A 129 7.84 11.70 10.55
N VAL A 130 8.67 10.76 10.10
CA VAL A 130 9.35 9.77 10.96
C VAL A 130 10.59 10.45 11.57
N PRO A 131 10.65 10.62 12.91
CA PRO A 131 11.82 11.21 13.55
C PRO A 131 13.05 10.33 13.31
N ALA A 132 14.15 10.95 12.89
CA ALA A 132 15.41 10.26 12.64
C ALA A 132 16.59 11.11 13.13
N ILE A 133 17.63 10.44 13.62
CA ILE A 133 18.88 11.06 14.03
C ILE A 133 20.04 10.14 13.64
N ALA A 134 21.17 10.74 13.24
CA ALA A 134 22.32 10.01 12.72
C ALA A 134 22.89 8.96 13.69
N THR A 135 22.77 9.17 15.01
CA THR A 135 23.27 8.25 16.04
C THR A 135 22.61 6.87 15.97
N THR A 136 21.27 6.82 15.86
CA THR A 136 20.53 5.56 15.69
C THR A 136 20.87 4.91 14.35
N THR A 137 20.93 5.68 13.26
CA THR A 137 21.28 5.16 11.92
C THR A 137 22.69 4.56 11.90
N ALA A 138 23.68 5.24 12.47
CA ALA A 138 25.05 4.74 12.55
C ALA A 138 25.14 3.46 13.39
N THR A 139 24.44 3.42 14.53
CA THR A 139 24.39 2.24 15.41
C THR A 139 23.79 1.04 14.70
N VAL A 140 22.61 1.19 14.09
CA VAL A 140 21.92 0.11 13.35
C VAL A 140 22.76 -0.35 12.17
N SER A 141 23.38 0.56 11.42
CA SER A 141 24.24 0.21 10.27
C SER A 141 25.48 -0.57 10.70
N GLY A 142 26.12 -0.17 11.81
CA GLY A 142 27.27 -0.90 12.37
C GLY A 142 26.90 -2.31 12.82
N LEU A 143 25.76 -2.47 13.52
CA LEU A 143 25.25 -3.78 13.93
C LEU A 143 24.91 -4.68 12.74
N ALA A 144 24.25 -4.13 11.71
CA ALA A 144 23.97 -4.85 10.48
C ALA A 144 25.25 -5.31 9.75
N ALA A 145 26.29 -4.46 9.72
CA ALA A 145 27.58 -4.82 9.14
C ALA A 145 28.26 -5.99 9.91
N VAL A 146 28.11 -6.05 11.23
CA VAL A 146 28.60 -7.18 12.03
C VAL A 146 27.85 -8.47 11.69
N GLU A 147 26.53 -8.45 11.55
CA GLU A 147 25.76 -9.64 11.12
C GLU A 147 26.10 -10.05 9.68
N LEU A 148 26.38 -9.09 8.79
CA LEU A 148 26.81 -9.37 7.42
C LEU A 148 28.11 -10.18 7.35
N LEU A 149 29.08 -9.87 8.22
CA LEU A 149 30.31 -10.69 8.33
C LEU A 149 29.99 -12.14 8.71
N LYS A 150 28.95 -12.36 9.52
CA LYS A 150 28.54 -13.71 9.90
C LYS A 150 27.95 -14.49 8.72
N VAL A 151 27.15 -13.82 7.90
CA VAL A 151 26.59 -14.38 6.65
C VAL A 151 27.70 -14.79 5.69
N ILE A 152 28.67 -13.90 5.45
CA ILE A 152 29.81 -14.18 4.55
C ILE A 152 30.60 -15.40 5.02
N ASN A 153 30.81 -15.53 6.32
CA ASN A 153 31.54 -16.65 6.92
C ASN A 153 30.68 -17.91 7.14
N LYS A 154 29.40 -17.90 6.73
CA LYS A 154 28.46 -19.03 6.86
C LYS A 154 28.39 -19.57 8.29
N HIS A 155 28.33 -18.69 9.29
CA HIS A 155 28.15 -19.11 10.68
C HIS A 155 26.80 -19.81 10.89
N PRO A 156 26.68 -20.68 11.91
CA PRO A 156 25.42 -21.34 12.23
C PRO A 156 24.43 -20.37 12.92
N LEU A 157 23.15 -20.73 12.95
CA LEU A 157 22.03 -19.86 13.36
C LEU A 157 22.24 -19.24 14.74
N GLU A 158 22.80 -20.01 15.67
CA GLU A 158 22.98 -19.65 17.08
C GLU A 158 24.01 -18.54 17.29
N LYS A 159 24.73 -18.13 16.23
CA LYS A 159 25.68 -17.01 16.25
C LYS A 159 25.04 -15.69 15.79
N TYR A 160 23.91 -15.72 15.10
CA TYR A 160 23.22 -14.52 14.66
C TYR A 160 22.45 -13.87 15.81
N ARG A 161 22.30 -12.55 15.76
CA ARG A 161 21.54 -11.80 16.75
C ARG A 161 20.62 -10.79 16.08
N ASN A 162 19.33 -10.87 16.39
CA ASN A 162 18.43 -9.74 16.22
C ASN A 162 18.74 -8.72 17.32
N CYS A 163 18.79 -7.44 16.97
CA CYS A 163 19.08 -6.38 17.93
C CYS A 163 17.90 -5.40 18.02
N PHE A 164 17.35 -5.24 19.22
CA PHE A 164 16.37 -4.22 19.56
C PHE A 164 17.04 -3.19 20.45
N LEU A 165 16.95 -1.90 20.09
CA LEU A 165 17.67 -0.86 20.82
C LEU A 165 16.82 0.39 21.03
N ASN A 166 17.02 1.02 22.18
CA ASN A 166 16.48 2.33 22.52
C ASN A 166 17.59 3.16 23.18
N LEU A 167 18.19 4.05 22.39
CA LEU A 167 19.30 4.90 22.85
C LEU A 167 18.88 5.98 23.86
N ALA A 168 17.57 6.26 24.00
CA ALA A 168 17.07 7.16 25.03
C ALA A 168 17.08 6.51 26.44
N LEU A 169 16.94 5.17 26.50
CA LEU A 169 17.02 4.36 27.74
C LEU A 169 18.35 3.61 27.89
N PRO A 170 19.39 4.04 27.17
CA PRO A 170 20.57 3.22 26.82
C PRO A 170 20.38 1.69 26.79
N MET A 171 19.29 1.21 26.18
CA MET A 171 18.94 -0.21 26.20
C MET A 171 19.26 -0.89 24.87
N MET A 172 19.87 -2.08 24.94
CA MET A 172 20.09 -2.97 23.81
C MET A 172 19.75 -4.40 24.23
N LEU A 173 18.84 -5.03 23.50
CA LEU A 173 18.42 -6.41 23.69
C LEU A 173 18.79 -7.20 22.45
N LEU A 174 19.53 -8.28 22.67
CA LEU A 174 19.90 -9.23 21.62
C LEU A 174 19.09 -10.50 21.80
N SER A 175 18.46 -10.97 20.72
CA SER A 175 17.81 -12.27 20.70
C SER A 175 18.38 -13.12 19.57
N GLU A 176 18.38 -14.43 19.76
CA GLU A 176 18.63 -15.34 18.65
C GLU A 176 17.45 -15.26 17.66
N PRO A 177 17.70 -15.30 16.34
CA PRO A 177 16.62 -15.50 15.39
C PRO A 177 16.00 -16.88 15.56
N GLY A 178 14.67 -16.97 15.42
CA GLY A 178 13.99 -18.26 15.41
C GLY A 178 14.40 -19.10 14.20
N ALA A 179 14.44 -20.42 14.38
CA ALA A 179 14.53 -21.34 13.24
C ALA A 179 13.32 -21.16 12.33
N ALA A 180 13.49 -21.44 11.04
CA ALA A 180 12.37 -21.42 10.10
C ALA A 180 11.32 -22.46 10.53
N GLU A 181 10.05 -22.06 10.54
CA GLU A 181 8.96 -22.99 10.83
C GLU A 181 8.95 -24.13 9.81
N THR A 182 8.87 -25.36 10.32
CA THR A 182 8.84 -26.58 9.51
C THR A 182 7.41 -27.10 9.40
N LEU A 183 6.85 -27.13 8.19
CA LEU A 183 5.65 -27.87 7.85
C LEU A 183 6.04 -29.33 7.57
N LYS A 184 5.61 -30.25 8.44
CA LYS A 184 5.76 -31.69 8.18
C LYS A 184 4.60 -32.17 7.32
N ILE A 185 4.93 -32.71 6.15
CA ILE A 185 3.96 -33.33 5.24
C ILE A 185 3.82 -34.81 5.56
N ASN A 186 4.95 -35.51 5.79
CA ASN A 186 5.00 -36.88 6.29
C ASN A 186 6.35 -37.16 6.96
N ASP A 187 6.63 -38.44 7.28
CA ASP A 187 7.86 -38.86 7.96
C ASP A 187 9.14 -38.56 7.16
N GLU A 188 9.06 -38.40 5.84
CA GLU A 188 10.20 -38.18 4.95
C GLU A 188 10.32 -36.74 4.43
N LEU A 189 9.22 -35.97 4.40
CA LEU A 189 9.18 -34.62 3.84
C LEU A 189 8.77 -33.57 4.87
N SER A 190 9.73 -32.71 5.22
CA SER A 190 9.51 -31.48 5.98
C SER A 190 9.95 -30.27 5.16
N LEU A 191 9.11 -29.24 5.12
CA LEU A 191 9.33 -28.04 4.34
C LEU A 191 9.40 -26.81 5.23
N THR A 192 10.11 -25.80 4.77
CA THR A 192 10.23 -24.47 5.36
C THR A 192 9.86 -23.42 4.32
N VAL A 193 9.76 -22.16 4.75
CA VAL A 193 9.56 -21.01 3.84
C VAL A 193 10.67 -20.83 2.80
N TRP A 194 11.81 -21.51 2.95
CA TRP A 194 12.95 -21.43 2.04
C TRP A 194 12.95 -22.53 0.98
N ASP A 195 12.14 -23.56 1.17
CA ASP A 195 12.07 -24.67 0.22
C ASP A 195 11.28 -24.27 -1.02
N ARG A 196 11.83 -24.63 -2.18
CA ARG A 196 11.23 -24.39 -3.48
C ARG A 196 11.49 -25.58 -4.38
N TRP A 197 10.46 -26.04 -5.07
CA TRP A 197 10.64 -27.00 -6.14
C TRP A 197 10.80 -26.32 -7.47
N GLU A 198 11.53 -26.96 -8.37
CA GLU A 198 11.80 -26.42 -9.70
C GLU A 198 11.49 -27.47 -10.75
N ILE A 199 10.77 -27.08 -11.80
CA ILE A 199 10.52 -27.92 -12.97
C ILE A 199 10.90 -27.13 -14.22
N GLU A 200 11.72 -27.75 -15.06
CA GLU A 200 12.08 -27.21 -16.37
C GLU A 200 11.14 -27.78 -17.43
N GLY A 201 10.38 -26.90 -18.07
CA GLY A 201 9.54 -27.23 -19.20
C GLY A 201 10.16 -26.86 -20.54
N THR A 202 9.38 -27.08 -21.60
CA THR A 202 9.67 -26.66 -22.97
C THR A 202 8.38 -26.12 -23.61
N LYS A 203 8.45 -25.60 -24.84
CA LYS A 203 7.29 -25.05 -25.56
C LYS A 203 6.12 -26.04 -25.71
N ASP A 204 6.44 -27.32 -25.87
CA ASP A 204 5.46 -28.39 -26.06
C ASP A 204 5.09 -29.12 -24.77
N PHE A 205 5.64 -28.68 -23.62
CA PHE A 205 5.43 -29.32 -22.33
C PHE A 205 3.98 -29.17 -21.87
N THR A 206 3.26 -30.29 -21.81
CA THR A 206 1.84 -30.32 -21.46
C THR A 206 1.62 -30.36 -19.95
N LEU A 207 0.38 -30.11 -19.52
CA LEU A 207 0.01 -30.28 -18.12
C LEU A 207 0.18 -31.73 -17.65
N GLU A 208 -0.11 -32.72 -18.50
CA GLU A 208 0.14 -34.13 -18.18
C GLU A 208 1.63 -34.42 -17.96
N MET A 209 2.49 -33.91 -18.84
CA MET A 209 3.94 -34.03 -18.67
C MET A 209 4.43 -33.36 -17.38
N PHE A 210 3.85 -32.20 -17.03
CA PHE A 210 4.13 -31.51 -15.78
C PHE A 210 3.77 -32.36 -14.56
N LEU A 211 2.56 -32.94 -14.52
CA LEU A 211 2.10 -33.76 -13.40
C LEU A 211 2.93 -35.04 -13.25
N ASN A 212 3.28 -35.69 -14.37
CA ASN A 212 4.14 -36.87 -14.36
C ASN A 212 5.56 -36.54 -13.88
N HIS A 213 6.15 -35.47 -14.40
CA HIS A 213 7.49 -35.04 -13.98
C HIS A 213 7.53 -34.60 -12.52
N PHE A 214 6.47 -33.92 -12.05
CA PHE A 214 6.28 -33.57 -10.65
C PHE A 214 6.27 -34.82 -9.77
N LYS A 215 5.52 -35.85 -10.16
CA LYS A 215 5.45 -37.13 -9.45
C LYS A 215 6.78 -37.87 -9.46
N GLU A 216 7.47 -37.92 -10.59
CA GLU A 216 8.79 -38.55 -10.70
C GLU A 216 9.82 -37.88 -9.80
N LYS A 217 9.79 -36.53 -9.71
CA LYS A 217 10.77 -35.75 -8.95
C LYS A 217 10.48 -35.70 -7.45
N THR A 218 9.21 -35.62 -7.08
CA THR A 218 8.80 -35.41 -5.67
C THR A 218 8.31 -36.69 -5.00
N GLY A 219 7.84 -37.68 -5.77
CA GLY A 219 7.16 -38.87 -5.26
C GLY A 219 5.66 -38.68 -5.00
N TYR A 220 5.15 -37.44 -5.09
CA TYR A 220 3.76 -37.12 -4.75
C TYR A 220 2.90 -36.83 -5.98
N ASN A 221 1.60 -37.10 -5.89
CA ASN A 221 0.64 -36.64 -6.88
C ASN A 221 0.19 -35.22 -6.53
N ALA A 222 0.09 -34.35 -7.53
CA ALA A 222 -0.49 -33.03 -7.37
C ALA A 222 -2.02 -33.09 -7.48
N SER A 223 -2.72 -32.72 -6.41
CA SER A 223 -4.18 -32.63 -6.38
C SER A 223 -4.69 -31.35 -7.05
N MET A 224 -3.93 -30.25 -6.90
CA MET A 224 -4.29 -28.95 -7.45
C MET A 224 -3.05 -28.16 -7.88
N VAL A 225 -3.16 -27.44 -8.99
CA VAL A 225 -2.13 -26.51 -9.49
C VAL A 225 -2.75 -25.14 -9.79
N VAL A 226 -2.23 -24.09 -9.15
CA VAL A 226 -2.75 -22.72 -9.25
C VAL A 226 -1.63 -21.74 -9.57
N HIS A 227 -1.94 -20.72 -10.36
CA HIS A 227 -1.09 -19.55 -10.61
C HIS A 227 -1.87 -18.27 -10.31
N GLY A 228 -1.53 -17.59 -9.20
CA GLY A 228 -2.30 -16.45 -8.70
C GLY A 228 -3.76 -16.85 -8.41
N ALA A 229 -4.73 -16.17 -9.01
CA ALA A 229 -6.15 -16.53 -8.91
C ALA A 229 -6.59 -17.62 -9.93
N LYS A 230 -5.70 -18.04 -10.83
CA LYS A 230 -6.04 -18.93 -11.95
C LYS A 230 -5.80 -20.39 -11.59
N MET A 231 -6.88 -21.15 -11.50
CA MET A 231 -6.83 -22.60 -11.32
C MET A 231 -6.43 -23.28 -12.63
N ILE A 232 -5.18 -23.75 -12.72
CA ILE A 232 -4.64 -24.44 -13.89
C ILE A 232 -5.21 -25.86 -13.95
N TYR A 233 -5.10 -26.59 -12.83
CA TYR A 233 -5.53 -27.97 -12.68
C TYR A 233 -6.25 -28.17 -11.34
N VAL A 234 -7.47 -28.72 -11.41
CA VAL A 234 -8.29 -29.17 -10.27
C VAL A 234 -9.18 -30.29 -10.82
N PRO A 235 -8.87 -31.58 -10.58
CA PRO A 235 -9.53 -32.70 -11.25
C PRO A 235 -11.05 -32.76 -11.07
N ILE A 236 -11.53 -32.25 -9.92
CA ILE A 236 -12.96 -32.21 -9.53
C ILE A 236 -13.74 -31.19 -10.39
N LEU A 237 -13.08 -30.15 -10.90
CA LEU A 237 -13.76 -29.11 -11.67
C LEU A 237 -14.05 -29.56 -13.11
N PRO A 238 -15.27 -29.32 -13.63
CA PRO A 238 -15.64 -29.67 -15.00
C PRO A 238 -14.68 -29.06 -16.03
N GLY A 239 -14.23 -29.89 -16.98
CA GLY A 239 -13.36 -29.46 -18.08
C GLY A 239 -11.87 -29.35 -17.74
N HIS A 240 -11.45 -29.42 -16.47
CA HIS A 240 -10.03 -29.41 -16.09
C HIS A 240 -9.30 -30.68 -16.53
N LYS A 241 -9.98 -31.85 -16.55
CA LYS A 241 -9.42 -33.09 -17.12
C LYS A 241 -9.08 -32.97 -18.61
N LYS A 242 -9.80 -32.13 -19.38
CA LYS A 242 -9.51 -31.88 -20.80
C LYS A 242 -8.28 -31.00 -21.02
N ARG A 243 -7.72 -30.39 -19.96
CA ARG A 243 -6.54 -29.52 -20.03
C ARG A 243 -5.22 -30.29 -19.97
N LEU A 244 -5.24 -31.58 -19.63
CA LEU A 244 -4.06 -32.43 -19.54
C LEU A 244 -3.19 -32.38 -20.81
N ASN A 245 -3.83 -32.39 -21.98
CA ASN A 245 -3.16 -32.35 -23.28
C ASN A 245 -2.80 -30.93 -23.75
N GLN A 246 -3.09 -29.89 -22.97
CA GLN A 246 -2.76 -28.50 -23.33
C GLN A 246 -1.36 -28.14 -22.82
N SER A 247 -0.63 -27.34 -23.60
CA SER A 247 0.68 -26.84 -23.17
C SER A 247 0.59 -25.92 -21.96
N MET A 248 1.56 -26.01 -21.07
CA MET A 248 1.67 -25.15 -19.89
C MET A 248 1.72 -23.66 -20.28
N ILE A 249 2.38 -23.31 -21.38
CA ILE A 249 2.41 -21.94 -21.92
C ILE A 249 0.99 -21.45 -22.26
N LYS A 250 0.15 -22.28 -22.88
CA LYS A 250 -1.23 -21.90 -23.24
C LYS A 250 -2.11 -21.75 -22.00
N LEU A 251 -1.89 -22.59 -20.98
CA LEU A 251 -2.64 -22.57 -19.73
C LEU A 251 -2.24 -21.40 -18.84
N ILE A 252 -0.95 -21.08 -18.75
CA ILE A 252 -0.45 -19.98 -17.90
C ILE A 252 -0.60 -18.64 -18.60
N LYS A 253 -0.29 -18.57 -19.90
CA LYS A 253 -0.20 -17.33 -20.71
C LYS A 253 0.82 -16.34 -20.13
N PRO A 254 2.12 -16.68 -20.13
CA PRO A 254 3.16 -15.79 -19.60
C PRO A 254 3.24 -14.46 -20.37
N LEU A 255 3.72 -13.42 -19.70
CA LEU A 255 4.03 -12.14 -20.33
C LEU A 255 5.25 -12.27 -21.25
N ALA A 256 5.39 -11.37 -22.22
CA ALA A 256 6.57 -11.35 -23.09
C ALA A 256 7.85 -11.22 -22.24
N GLN A 257 8.86 -12.06 -22.52
CA GLN A 257 10.15 -12.17 -21.80
C GLN A 257 10.10 -12.85 -20.42
N GLN A 258 8.94 -13.35 -19.97
CA GLN A 258 8.85 -14.08 -18.72
C GLN A 258 9.41 -15.51 -18.88
N THR A 259 10.50 -15.83 -18.17
CA THR A 259 11.21 -17.13 -18.28
C THR A 259 10.69 -18.19 -17.30
N TYR A 260 10.03 -17.78 -16.21
CA TYR A 260 9.42 -18.68 -15.23
C TYR A 260 8.16 -18.11 -14.58
N VAL A 261 7.39 -18.98 -13.92
CA VAL A 261 6.32 -18.63 -12.98
C VAL A 261 6.44 -19.44 -11.70
N ASP A 262 5.97 -18.89 -10.59
CA ASP A 262 5.79 -19.63 -9.34
C ASP A 262 4.35 -20.13 -9.25
N LEU A 263 4.20 -21.43 -9.08
CA LEU A 263 2.95 -22.18 -8.99
C LEU A 263 2.75 -22.62 -7.54
N ILE A 264 1.48 -22.64 -7.12
CA ILE A 264 1.07 -23.27 -5.88
C ILE A 264 0.55 -24.66 -6.24
N VAL A 265 1.15 -25.68 -5.65
CA VAL A 265 0.80 -27.07 -5.88
C VAL A 265 0.37 -27.70 -4.55
N SER A 266 -0.85 -28.22 -4.51
CA SER A 266 -1.34 -29.04 -3.39
C SER A 266 -1.06 -30.51 -3.68
N LEU A 267 -0.75 -31.27 -2.65
CA LEU A 267 -0.45 -32.69 -2.71
C LEU A 267 -1.68 -33.51 -2.32
N GLU A 268 -1.88 -34.64 -3.00
CA GLU A 268 -2.84 -35.65 -2.56
C GLU A 268 -2.35 -36.29 -1.25
N SER A 269 -3.25 -36.40 -0.26
CA SER A 269 -3.04 -37.10 1.02
C SER A 269 -3.91 -38.36 1.10
N GLU A 270 -3.50 -39.33 1.91
CA GLU A 270 -4.30 -40.53 2.23
C GLU A 270 -5.53 -40.21 3.10
N GLU A 271 -5.55 -39.06 3.79
CA GLU A 271 -6.61 -38.64 4.72
C GLU A 271 -7.67 -37.71 4.08
N ASP A 272 -7.76 -37.65 2.74
CA ASP A 272 -8.67 -36.77 1.97
C ASP A 272 -8.53 -35.24 2.23
N GLU A 273 -7.54 -34.80 3.02
CA GLU A 273 -7.17 -33.39 3.19
C GLU A 273 -5.97 -33.01 2.32
N ASP A 274 -6.15 -32.03 1.43
CA ASP A 274 -5.07 -31.50 0.57
C ASP A 274 -3.95 -30.88 1.42
N ILE A 275 -2.72 -31.36 1.23
CA ILE A 275 -1.56 -30.80 1.92
C ILE A 275 -0.93 -29.71 1.04
N PRO A 276 -0.70 -28.49 1.56
CA PRO A 276 -0.02 -27.45 0.78
C PRO A 276 1.43 -27.86 0.53
N GLY A 277 1.82 -27.94 -0.73
CA GLY A 277 3.22 -28.10 -1.14
C GLY A 277 3.99 -26.77 -1.04
N PRO A 278 5.33 -26.81 -1.17
CA PRO A 278 6.13 -25.61 -1.26
C PRO A 278 5.84 -24.91 -2.60
N PRO A 279 6.15 -23.62 -2.74
CA PRO A 279 6.11 -22.95 -4.03
C PRO A 279 6.92 -23.74 -5.08
N LEU A 280 6.35 -23.91 -6.26
CA LEU A 280 7.00 -24.59 -7.38
C LEU A 280 7.30 -23.60 -8.49
N ARG A 281 8.57 -23.40 -8.80
CA ARG A 281 9.01 -22.61 -9.94
C ARG A 281 9.00 -23.46 -11.21
N TYR A 282 8.16 -23.06 -12.15
CA TYR A 282 8.12 -23.66 -13.48
C TYR A 282 8.84 -22.76 -14.48
N TYR A 283 9.94 -23.24 -15.07
CA TYR A 283 10.66 -22.56 -16.14
C TYR A 283 10.08 -22.96 -17.49
N PHE A 284 9.80 -21.98 -18.36
CA PHE A 284 9.17 -22.25 -19.66
C PHE A 284 10.11 -22.87 -20.71
N GLY A 285 11.43 -22.85 -20.46
CA GLY A 285 12.44 -23.35 -21.41
C GLY A 285 12.38 -22.66 -22.77
N LEU A 286 12.33 -21.32 -22.76
CA LEU A 286 12.17 -20.47 -23.95
C LEU A 286 13.47 -20.22 -24.71
#